data_AF-A0A7J3DLG5-F1
#
_entry.id   AF-A0A7J3DLG5-F1
#
_cell.length_a   1.000
_cell.length_b   1.000
_cell.length_c   1.000
_cell.angle_alpha   90.00
_cell.angle_beta   90.00
_cell.angle_gamma   90.00
#
_symmetry.space_group_name_H-M   'P 1'
#
loop_
_entity.id
_entity.type
_entity.pdbx_description
1 polymer ?
#
loop_
_entity_poly.entity_id
_entity_poly.type
_entity_poly.pdbx_seq_one_letter_code
_entity_poly.pdbx_strand_id
1 'polypeptide(L)'
;MVSRNSVLLIVKNKPGIRYTEILSNILGDYSSINSARAALSRSMRYLEALGLIKRKGNAVFITSKGLAMLYKEMKSKLILKLNDAVKAKNASETVKQLSVLVERSKIETDLLETAKKNIGFYICDLESIESDLEKQIKQLSYLSSVLTKQIEALKEMNFRNKLMLDKERFANVCKTILEKEKPQELVVTAQPEVLASLAEFLEEQVQKNALIIPNSKATRLVNFLSEKPARVTVAFQDVVIKLGENCEIIAPAKKLEFLG
;
A
#
# COMPACT_ATOMS: atom_id res chain seq x y z
N MET A 1 -19.38 25.37 -1.79
CA MET A 1 -20.78 25.52 -2.26
C MET A 1 -21.41 24.13 -2.24
N VAL A 2 -22.55 23.90 -1.56
CA VAL A 2 -23.09 22.54 -1.41
C VAL A 2 -23.55 22.13 -2.81
N SER A 3 -22.94 21.10 -3.38
CA SER A 3 -23.38 20.65 -4.69
C SER A 3 -24.82 20.13 -4.57
N ARG A 4 -25.72 20.57 -5.46
CA ARG A 4 -27.09 20.06 -5.56
C ARG A 4 -27.15 18.53 -5.46
N ASN A 5 -26.15 17.87 -6.05
CA ASN A 5 -26.06 16.44 -6.19
C ASN A 5 -25.64 15.73 -4.90
N SER A 6 -24.81 16.37 -4.06
CA SER A 6 -24.46 15.81 -2.76
C SER A 6 -25.68 15.75 -1.84
N VAL A 7 -26.53 16.77 -1.85
CA VAL A 7 -27.81 16.73 -1.10
C VAL A 7 -28.74 15.64 -1.64
N LEU A 8 -28.90 15.53 -2.97
CA LEU A 8 -29.72 14.49 -3.58
C LEU A 8 -29.20 13.07 -3.28
N LEU A 9 -27.89 12.86 -3.28
CA LEU A 9 -27.25 11.59 -2.91
C LEU A 9 -27.50 11.23 -1.45
N ILE A 10 -27.35 12.20 -0.53
CA ILE A 10 -27.62 11.99 0.90
C ILE A 10 -29.08 11.56 1.11
N VAL A 11 -30.03 12.28 0.50
CA VAL A 11 -31.47 11.98 0.61
C VAL A 11 -31.84 10.65 -0.07
N LYS A 12 -31.19 10.30 -1.18
CA LYS A 12 -31.36 8.98 -1.83
C LYS A 12 -30.91 7.85 -0.91
N ASN A 13 -29.74 7.98 -0.28
CA ASN A 13 -29.16 6.94 0.56
C ASN A 13 -29.88 6.79 1.91
N LYS A 14 -30.50 7.87 2.40
CA LYS A 14 -31.31 7.88 3.63
C LYS A 14 -32.67 8.55 3.37
N PRO A 15 -33.65 7.84 2.78
CA PRO A 15 -34.99 8.37 2.58
C PRO A 15 -35.63 8.77 3.92
N GLY A 16 -36.20 9.97 4.00
CA GLY A 16 -36.81 10.48 5.23
C GLY A 16 -35.82 11.17 6.19
N ILE A 17 -34.58 11.40 5.76
CA ILE A 17 -33.55 12.11 6.54
C ILE A 17 -34.02 13.52 6.95
N ARG A 18 -33.67 13.92 8.17
CA ARG A 18 -34.02 15.24 8.73
C ARG A 18 -33.03 16.31 8.31
N TYR A 19 -33.47 17.56 8.31
CA TYR A 19 -32.62 18.71 7.95
C TYR A 19 -31.32 18.79 8.76
N THR A 20 -31.38 18.54 10.07
CA THR A 20 -30.23 18.56 10.98
C THR A 20 -29.21 17.46 10.67
N GLU A 21 -29.68 16.32 10.18
CA GLU A 21 -28.84 15.19 9.78
C GLU A 21 -28.21 15.44 8.40
N ILE A 22 -28.92 16.08 7.47
CA ILE A 22 -28.29 16.52 6.22
C ILE A 22 -27.21 17.56 6.53
N LEU A 23 -27.49 18.49 7.45
CA LEU A 23 -26.54 19.52 7.87
C LEU A 23 -25.27 18.90 8.45
N SER A 24 -25.37 17.90 9.33
CA SER A 24 -24.20 17.25 9.92
C SER A 24 -23.31 16.58 8.88
N ASN A 25 -23.88 16.00 7.82
CA ASN A 25 -23.12 15.37 6.74
C ASN A 25 -22.32 16.36 5.87
N ILE A 26 -22.67 17.64 5.86
CA ILE A 26 -22.00 18.65 5.02
C ILE A 26 -21.16 19.64 5.82
N LEU A 27 -21.17 19.55 7.16
CA LEU A 27 -20.48 20.52 8.03
C LEU A 27 -18.98 20.58 7.76
N GLY A 28 -18.35 19.45 7.44
CA GLY A 28 -16.91 19.37 7.16
C GLY A 28 -16.46 20.20 5.95
N ASP A 29 -17.39 20.56 5.05
CA ASP A 29 -17.09 21.34 3.84
C ASP A 29 -17.13 22.86 4.07
N TYR A 30 -17.38 23.33 5.31
CA TYR A 30 -17.59 24.74 5.63
C TYR A 30 -16.78 25.18 6.85
N SER A 31 -16.28 26.42 6.79
CA SER A 31 -15.58 27.07 7.90
C SER A 31 -16.48 27.44 9.09
N SER A 32 -17.81 27.51 8.89
CA SER A 32 -18.75 27.79 9.98
C SER A 32 -20.11 27.10 9.80
N ILE A 33 -20.76 26.77 10.93
CA ILE A 33 -22.11 26.17 10.96
C ILE A 33 -23.14 27.09 10.29
N ASN A 34 -23.03 28.41 10.48
CA ASN A 34 -23.95 29.38 9.91
C ASN A 34 -23.84 29.43 8.38
N SER A 35 -22.62 29.36 7.84
CA SER A 35 -22.37 29.28 6.40
C SER A 35 -22.95 27.98 5.81
N ALA A 36 -22.74 26.85 6.47
CA ALA A 36 -23.29 25.56 6.05
C ALA A 36 -24.83 25.58 6.07
N ARG A 37 -25.43 26.11 7.14
CA ARG A 37 -26.89 26.23 7.29
C ARG A 37 -27.50 27.12 6.19
N ALA A 38 -26.88 28.25 5.88
CA ALA A 38 -27.34 29.15 4.82
C ALA A 38 -27.21 28.51 3.43
N ALA A 39 -26.12 27.79 3.16
CA ALA A 39 -25.92 27.08 1.89
C ALA A 39 -26.90 25.90 1.73
N LEU A 40 -27.12 25.13 2.79
CA LEU A 40 -28.09 24.04 2.80
C LEU A 40 -29.52 24.56 2.62
N SER A 41 -29.93 25.60 3.34
CA SER A 41 -31.27 26.18 3.22
C SER A 41 -31.56 26.64 1.79
N ARG A 42 -30.61 27.32 1.14
CA ARG A 42 -30.71 27.71 -0.28
C ARG A 42 -30.84 26.50 -1.20
N SER A 43 -29.98 25.50 -1.02
CA SER A 43 -29.99 24.28 -1.84
C SER A 43 -31.30 23.51 -1.69
N MET A 44 -31.82 23.40 -0.46
CA MET A 44 -33.08 22.72 -0.16
C MET A 44 -34.28 23.44 -0.77
N ARG A 45 -34.38 24.78 -0.63
CA ARG A 45 -35.46 25.56 -1.28
C ARG A 45 -35.42 25.40 -2.80
N TYR A 46 -34.22 25.43 -3.38
CA TYR A 46 -34.04 25.27 -4.81
C TYR A 46 -34.45 23.87 -5.30
N LEU A 47 -34.02 22.81 -4.61
CA LEU A 47 -34.39 21.42 -4.91
C LEU A 47 -35.90 21.18 -4.78
N GLU A 48 -36.54 21.80 -3.79
CA GLU A 48 -37.98 21.74 -3.56
C GLU A 48 -38.75 22.50 -4.65
N ALA A 49 -38.31 23.70 -5.02
CA ALA A 49 -38.89 24.49 -6.11
C ALA A 49 -38.82 23.77 -7.47
N LEU A 50 -37.73 23.02 -7.73
CA LEU A 50 -37.59 22.19 -8.92
C LEU A 50 -38.41 20.88 -8.85
N GLY A 51 -39.02 20.57 -7.71
CA GLY A 51 -39.77 19.34 -7.49
C GLY A 51 -38.88 18.08 -7.42
N LEU A 52 -37.60 18.22 -7.06
CA LEU A 52 -36.63 17.13 -6.98
C LEU A 52 -36.65 16.44 -5.61
N ILE A 53 -37.09 17.14 -4.57
CA ILE A 53 -37.32 16.62 -3.23
C ILE A 53 -38.71 17.06 -2.74
N LYS A 54 -39.26 16.34 -1.78
CA LYS A 54 -40.51 16.67 -1.10
C LYS A 54 -40.33 16.54 0.42
N ARG A 55 -40.89 17.49 1.16
CA ARG A 55 -40.96 17.41 2.63
C ARG A 55 -42.27 16.76 3.07
N LYS A 56 -42.18 15.88 4.08
CA LYS A 56 -43.34 15.40 4.85
C LYS A 56 -43.01 15.63 6.32
N GLY A 57 -43.56 16.71 6.89
CA GLY A 57 -43.12 17.19 8.21
C GLY A 57 -41.63 17.54 8.22
N ASN A 58 -40.89 16.98 9.18
CA ASN A 58 -39.44 17.19 9.32
C ASN A 58 -38.58 16.24 8.46
N ALA A 59 -39.19 15.34 7.71
CA ALA A 59 -38.52 14.34 6.90
C ALA A 59 -38.45 14.76 5.42
N VAL A 60 -37.29 14.53 4.79
CA VAL A 60 -37.01 14.86 3.39
C VAL A 60 -36.96 13.59 2.55
N PHE A 61 -37.66 13.59 1.42
CA PHE A 61 -37.70 12.48 0.48
C PHE A 61 -37.31 12.96 -0.91
N ILE A 62 -36.60 12.12 -1.66
CA ILE A 62 -36.33 12.37 -3.09
C ILE A 62 -37.56 12.01 -3.92
N THR A 63 -37.89 12.82 -4.93
CA THR A 63 -38.98 12.51 -5.87
C THR A 63 -38.48 11.62 -7.00
N SER A 64 -39.39 11.04 -7.79
CA SER A 64 -39.04 10.34 -9.04
C SER A 64 -38.28 11.25 -10.01
N LYS A 65 -38.68 12.54 -10.10
CA LYS A 65 -37.97 13.56 -10.88
C LYS A 65 -36.55 13.80 -10.37
N GLY A 66 -36.37 13.88 -9.05
CA GLY A 66 -35.06 14.02 -8.41
C GLY A 66 -34.14 12.83 -8.67
N LEU A 67 -34.68 11.61 -8.57
CA LEU A 67 -33.96 10.38 -8.89
C LEU A 67 -33.53 10.34 -10.36
N ALA A 68 -34.45 10.60 -11.29
CA ALA A 68 -34.15 10.60 -12.72
C ALA A 68 -33.05 11.61 -13.07
N MET A 69 -33.10 12.82 -12.50
CA MET A 69 -32.08 13.84 -12.69
C MET A 69 -30.71 13.41 -12.14
N LEU A 70 -30.69 12.87 -10.92
CA LEU A 70 -29.45 12.39 -10.29
C LEU A 70 -28.82 11.26 -11.12
N TYR A 71 -29.63 10.31 -11.59
CA TYR A 71 -29.17 9.24 -12.45
C TYR A 71 -28.60 9.78 -13.75
N LYS A 72 -29.29 10.71 -14.43
CA LYS A 72 -28.80 11.32 -15.66
C LYS A 72 -27.41 11.94 -15.49
N GLU A 73 -27.19 12.72 -14.44
CA GLU A 73 -25.89 13.34 -14.18
C GLU A 73 -24.81 12.32 -13.81
N MET A 74 -25.15 11.26 -13.06
CA MET A 74 -24.22 10.17 -12.76
C MET A 74 -23.80 9.43 -14.04
N LYS A 75 -24.72 9.22 -14.99
CA LYS A 75 -24.43 8.63 -16.30
C LYS A 75 -23.49 9.54 -17.10
N SER A 76 -23.80 10.83 -17.19
CA SER A 76 -22.94 11.80 -17.88
C SER A 76 -21.53 11.88 -17.27
N LYS A 77 -21.42 11.85 -15.94
CA LYS A 77 -20.13 11.88 -15.25
C LYS A 77 -19.30 10.62 -15.49
N LEU A 78 -19.93 9.44 -15.54
CA LEU A 78 -19.27 8.18 -15.87
C LEU A 78 -18.67 8.24 -17.28
N ILE A 79 -19.47 8.66 -18.26
CA ILE A 79 -19.03 8.77 -19.66
C ILE A 79 -17.90 9.82 -19.80
N LEU A 80 -18.02 10.96 -19.13
CA LEU A 80 -16.99 12.01 -19.16
C LEU A 80 -15.66 11.52 -18.59
N LYS A 81 -15.69 10.84 -17.43
CA LYS A 81 -14.48 10.25 -16.83
C LYS A 81 -13.84 9.21 -17.74
N LEU A 82 -14.65 8.39 -18.41
CA LEU A 82 -14.16 7.40 -19.34
C LEU A 82 -13.49 8.06 -20.55
N ASN A 83 -14.11 9.09 -21.12
CA ASN A 83 -13.51 9.86 -22.21
C ASN A 83 -12.16 10.49 -21.80
N ASP A 84 -12.11 11.08 -20.60
CA ASP A 84 -10.87 11.66 -20.06
C ASP A 84 -9.78 10.60 -19.85
N ALA A 85 -10.14 9.42 -19.34
CA ALA A 85 -9.21 8.31 -19.12
C ALA A 85 -8.61 7.77 -20.42
N VAL A 86 -9.44 7.58 -21.45
CA VAL A 86 -9.00 7.12 -22.77
C VAL A 86 -8.13 8.18 -23.43
N LYS A 87 -8.54 9.46 -23.41
CA LYS A 87 -7.77 10.57 -23.96
C LYS A 87 -6.41 10.73 -23.28
N ALA A 88 -6.35 10.51 -21.97
CA ALA A 88 -5.10 10.54 -21.20
C ALA A 88 -4.24 9.28 -21.37
N LYS A 89 -4.67 8.29 -22.17
CA LYS A 89 -4.05 6.96 -22.29
C LYS A 89 -3.79 6.29 -20.93
N ASN A 90 -4.65 6.54 -19.95
CA ASN A 90 -4.53 5.93 -18.63
C ASN A 90 -5.21 4.57 -18.61
N ALA A 91 -4.45 3.50 -18.88
CA ALA A 91 -5.01 2.16 -18.99
C ALA A 91 -5.76 1.68 -17.74
N SER A 92 -5.23 1.97 -16.54
CA SER A 92 -5.85 1.55 -15.29
C SER A 92 -7.22 2.19 -15.08
N GLU A 93 -7.32 3.51 -15.26
CA GLU A 93 -8.58 4.21 -15.10
C GLU A 93 -9.55 3.87 -16.24
N THR A 94 -9.07 3.70 -17.48
CA THR A 94 -9.88 3.25 -18.63
C THR A 94 -10.53 1.90 -18.36
N VAL A 95 -9.76 0.89 -17.93
CA VAL A 95 -10.30 -0.44 -17.59
C VAL A 95 -11.34 -0.32 -16.48
N LYS A 96 -11.03 0.42 -15.41
CA LYS A 96 -11.96 0.61 -14.30
C LYS A 96 -13.28 1.24 -14.73
N GLN A 97 -13.24 2.33 -15.51
CA GLN A 97 -14.46 3.01 -15.96
C GLN A 97 -15.22 2.19 -17.00
N LEU A 98 -14.54 1.44 -17.89
CA LEU A 98 -15.16 0.49 -18.81
C LEU A 98 -15.87 -0.63 -18.06
N SER A 99 -15.24 -1.25 -17.07
CA SER A 99 -15.86 -2.31 -16.26
C SER A 99 -17.12 -1.79 -15.56
N VAL A 100 -17.07 -0.59 -14.96
CA VAL A 100 -18.25 0.03 -14.34
C VAL A 100 -19.36 0.28 -15.36
N LEU A 101 -19.01 0.76 -16.56
CA LEU A 101 -19.98 0.99 -17.63
C LEU A 101 -20.64 -0.31 -18.09
N VAL A 102 -19.85 -1.35 -18.36
CA VAL A 102 -20.33 -2.67 -18.80
C VAL A 102 -21.24 -3.29 -17.75
N GLU A 103 -20.80 -3.38 -16.49
CA GLU A 103 -21.61 -3.99 -15.44
C GLU A 103 -22.92 -3.22 -15.18
N ARG A 104 -22.86 -1.88 -15.13
CA ARG A 104 -24.09 -1.08 -14.94
C ARG A 104 -25.02 -1.15 -16.14
N SER A 105 -24.50 -1.26 -17.36
CA SER A 105 -25.33 -1.34 -18.57
C SER A 105 -26.17 -2.62 -18.66
N LYS A 106 -25.78 -3.70 -17.96
CA LYS A 106 -26.58 -4.93 -17.85
C LYS A 106 -27.90 -4.71 -17.08
N ILE A 107 -27.89 -3.74 -16.16
CA ILE A 107 -29.04 -3.40 -15.31
C ILE A 107 -29.78 -2.18 -15.87
N GLU A 108 -29.05 -1.20 -16.41
CA GLU A 108 -29.55 0.06 -16.93
C GLU A 108 -29.44 0.10 -18.46
N THR A 109 -30.45 -0.37 -19.18
CA THR A 109 -30.43 -0.49 -20.66
C THR A 109 -30.22 0.86 -21.38
N ASP A 110 -30.75 1.95 -20.82
CA ASP A 110 -30.62 3.31 -21.34
C ASP A 110 -29.21 3.91 -21.14
N LEU A 111 -28.41 3.35 -20.23
CA LEU A 111 -27.00 3.74 -20.06
C LEU A 111 -26.17 3.38 -21.28
N LEU A 112 -26.41 2.20 -21.87
CA LEU A 112 -25.67 1.75 -23.06
C LEU A 112 -25.95 2.66 -24.26
N GLU A 113 -27.22 3.00 -24.50
CA GLU A 113 -27.60 3.94 -25.56
C GLU A 113 -27.01 5.34 -25.34
N THR A 114 -27.05 5.82 -24.10
CA THR A 114 -26.47 7.10 -23.74
C THR A 114 -24.95 7.09 -23.96
N ALA A 115 -24.27 6.03 -23.58
CA ALA A 115 -22.84 5.87 -23.79
C ALA A 115 -22.51 5.89 -25.28
N LYS A 116 -23.17 5.04 -26.10
CA LYS A 116 -22.96 5.00 -27.56
C LYS A 116 -23.06 6.36 -28.24
N LYS A 117 -23.93 7.25 -27.76
CA LYS A 117 -24.11 8.61 -28.31
C LYS A 117 -23.11 9.66 -27.81
N ASN A 118 -22.48 9.44 -26.65
CA ASN A 118 -21.71 10.47 -25.93
C ASN A 118 -20.25 10.07 -25.64
N ILE A 119 -19.85 8.86 -26.01
CA ILE A 119 -18.45 8.44 -25.99
C ILE A 119 -17.68 9.29 -27.01
N GLY A 120 -16.51 9.77 -26.61
CA GLY A 120 -15.63 10.63 -27.40
C GLY A 120 -14.38 9.94 -27.94
N PHE A 121 -14.34 8.60 -27.92
CA PHE A 121 -13.23 7.77 -28.40
C PHE A 121 -13.76 6.61 -29.26
N TYR A 122 -12.86 5.97 -29.99
CA TYR A 122 -13.11 4.83 -30.86
C TYR A 122 -12.49 3.55 -30.30
N ILE A 123 -12.89 2.39 -30.83
CA ILE A 123 -12.31 1.10 -30.43
C ILE A 123 -10.79 1.09 -30.71
N CYS A 124 -10.34 1.70 -31.81
CA CYS A 124 -8.92 1.80 -32.14
C CYS A 124 -8.11 2.60 -31.10
N ASP A 125 -8.73 3.53 -30.35
CA ASP A 125 -8.06 4.22 -29.24
C ASP A 125 -7.80 3.25 -28.08
N LEU A 126 -8.71 2.30 -27.83
CA LEU A 126 -8.53 1.25 -26.83
C LEU A 126 -7.48 0.22 -27.27
N GLU A 127 -7.50 -0.18 -28.54
CA GLU A 127 -6.47 -1.05 -29.14
C GLU A 127 -5.07 -0.41 -29.06
N SER A 128 -4.97 0.92 -29.24
CA SER A 128 -3.71 1.64 -29.04
C SER A 128 -3.23 1.56 -27.58
N ILE A 129 -4.13 1.69 -26.61
CA ILE A 129 -3.78 1.59 -25.18
C ILE A 129 -3.31 0.17 -24.86
N GLU A 130 -4.00 -0.85 -25.38
CA GLU A 130 -3.61 -2.26 -25.23
C GLU A 130 -2.21 -2.52 -25.83
N SER A 131 -1.97 -2.07 -27.07
CA SER A 131 -0.67 -2.23 -27.72
C SER A 131 0.46 -1.55 -26.94
N ASP A 132 0.22 -0.36 -26.37
CA ASP A 132 1.19 0.35 -25.55
C ASP A 132 1.48 -0.42 -24.25
N LEU A 133 0.47 -1.02 -23.61
CA LEU A 133 0.65 -1.90 -22.45
C LEU A 133 1.45 -3.15 -22.78
N GLU A 134 1.16 -3.82 -23.89
CA GLU A 134 1.91 -5.03 -24.30
C GLU A 134 3.39 -4.73 -24.50
N LYS A 135 3.72 -3.57 -25.10
CA LYS A 135 5.11 -3.13 -25.25
C LYS A 135 5.78 -2.92 -23.89
N GLN A 136 5.10 -2.28 -22.96
CA GLN A 136 5.61 -2.08 -21.60
C GLN A 136 5.82 -3.41 -20.87
N ILE A 137 4.88 -4.35 -20.99
CA ILE A 137 5.01 -5.70 -20.41
C ILE A 137 6.25 -6.39 -20.97
N LYS A 138 6.44 -6.38 -22.29
CA LYS A 138 7.62 -6.99 -22.95
C LYS A 138 8.92 -6.35 -22.46
N GLN A 139 8.98 -5.02 -22.36
CA GLN A 139 10.14 -4.30 -21.84
C GLN A 139 10.45 -4.64 -20.37
N LEU A 140 9.43 -4.61 -19.50
CA LEU A 140 9.59 -4.95 -18.08
C LEU A 140 10.00 -6.40 -17.89
N SER A 141 9.47 -7.31 -18.70
CA SER A 141 9.84 -8.74 -18.69
C SER A 141 11.30 -8.93 -19.09
N TYR A 142 11.75 -8.21 -20.12
CA TYR A 142 13.16 -8.20 -20.52
C TYR A 142 14.06 -7.64 -19.41
N LEU A 143 13.74 -6.47 -18.84
CA LEU A 143 14.52 -5.86 -17.77
C LEU A 143 14.59 -6.76 -16.54
N SER A 144 13.47 -7.41 -16.17
CA SER A 144 13.44 -8.40 -15.10
C SER A 144 14.40 -9.55 -15.38
N SER A 145 14.38 -10.11 -16.60
CA SER A 145 15.28 -11.20 -17.00
C SER A 145 16.76 -10.79 -16.96
N VAL A 146 17.08 -9.56 -17.39
CA VAL A 146 18.44 -9.02 -17.34
C VAL A 146 18.86 -8.82 -15.88
N LEU A 147 18.01 -8.23 -15.05
CA LEU A 147 18.29 -7.99 -13.64
C LEU A 147 18.53 -9.31 -12.89
N THR A 148 17.75 -10.35 -13.17
CA THR A 148 17.97 -11.68 -12.60
C THR A 148 19.36 -12.22 -12.97
N LYS A 149 19.75 -12.15 -14.25
CA LYS A 149 21.10 -12.55 -14.69
C LYS A 149 22.21 -11.74 -14.02
N GLN A 150 22.01 -10.44 -13.83
CA GLN A 150 22.98 -9.60 -13.13
C GLN A 150 23.07 -9.96 -11.65
N ILE A 151 21.95 -10.26 -10.99
CA ILE A 151 21.93 -10.74 -9.60
C ILE A 151 22.70 -12.06 -9.49
N GLU A 152 22.46 -13.01 -10.39
CA GLU A 152 23.18 -14.29 -10.44
C GLU A 152 24.68 -14.09 -10.65
N ALA A 153 25.07 -13.26 -11.63
CA ALA A 153 26.49 -12.93 -11.86
C ALA A 153 27.15 -12.31 -10.62
N LEU A 154 26.47 -11.39 -9.93
CA LEU A 154 26.99 -10.80 -8.68
C LEU A 154 27.13 -11.84 -7.57
N LYS A 155 26.22 -12.82 -7.48
CA LYS A 155 26.34 -13.96 -6.55
C LYS A 155 27.52 -14.85 -6.90
N GLU A 156 27.73 -15.17 -8.18
CA GLU A 156 28.87 -15.94 -8.68
C GLU A 156 30.21 -15.25 -8.39
N MET A 157 30.25 -13.92 -8.55
CA MET A 157 31.37 -13.05 -8.19
C MET A 157 31.51 -12.86 -6.66
N ASN A 158 30.68 -13.52 -5.87
CA ASN A 158 30.73 -13.55 -4.42
C ASN A 158 30.56 -12.17 -3.75
N PHE A 159 29.73 -11.30 -4.35
CA PHE A 159 29.35 -10.04 -3.71
C PHE A 159 28.62 -10.29 -2.39
N ARG A 160 28.68 -9.31 -1.48
CA ARG A 160 27.97 -9.36 -0.20
C ARG A 160 26.47 -9.38 -0.44
N ASN A 161 25.79 -10.33 0.20
CA ASN A 161 24.35 -10.45 0.24
C ASN A 161 23.87 -10.26 1.69
N LYS A 162 22.61 -9.87 1.83
CA LYS A 162 21.98 -9.56 3.11
C LYS A 162 20.71 -10.39 3.28
N LEU A 163 20.66 -11.21 4.33
CA LEU A 163 19.52 -12.02 4.71
C LEU A 163 18.81 -11.40 5.91
N MET A 164 17.52 -11.09 5.77
CA MET A 164 16.64 -10.71 6.88
C MET A 164 16.01 -11.95 7.48
N LEU A 165 16.09 -12.12 8.79
CA LEU A 165 15.54 -13.27 9.51
C LEU A 165 14.61 -12.82 10.63
N ASP A 166 13.56 -13.60 10.81
CA ASP A 166 12.74 -13.58 12.01
C ASP A 166 13.52 -14.16 13.21
N LYS A 167 13.11 -13.78 14.43
CA LYS A 167 13.82 -14.17 15.65
C LYS A 167 13.83 -15.69 15.89
N GLU A 168 12.79 -16.41 15.44
CA GLU A 168 12.67 -17.85 15.63
C GLU A 168 13.69 -18.60 14.76
N ARG A 169 13.87 -18.20 13.50
CA ARG A 169 14.86 -18.80 12.59
C ARG A 169 16.28 -18.31 12.82
N PHE A 170 16.44 -17.09 13.34
CA PHE A 170 17.75 -16.46 13.50
C PHE A 170 18.74 -17.29 14.31
N ALA A 171 18.33 -17.84 15.45
CA ALA A 171 19.20 -18.62 16.33
C ALA A 171 19.73 -19.88 15.62
N ASN A 172 18.86 -20.57 14.88
CA ASN A 172 19.22 -21.77 14.13
C ASN A 172 20.16 -21.43 12.97
N VAL A 173 19.86 -20.38 12.21
CA VAL A 173 20.71 -19.94 11.10
C VAL A 173 22.10 -19.49 11.60
N CYS A 174 22.17 -18.75 12.70
CA CYS A 174 23.45 -18.35 13.29
C CYS A 174 24.30 -19.55 13.70
N LYS A 175 23.69 -20.56 14.34
CA LYS A 175 24.39 -21.82 14.68
C LYS A 175 24.95 -22.49 13.44
N THR A 176 24.14 -22.65 12.39
CA THR A 176 24.56 -23.29 11.13
C THR A 176 25.75 -22.56 10.48
N ILE A 177 25.76 -21.23 10.46
CA ILE A 177 26.88 -20.46 9.90
C ILE A 177 28.15 -20.64 10.74
N LEU A 178 28.04 -20.53 12.06
CA LEU A 178 29.17 -20.67 12.98
C LEU A 178 29.79 -22.08 12.93
N GLU A 179 28.96 -23.11 12.77
CA GLU A 179 29.39 -24.51 12.62
C GLU A 179 30.11 -24.77 11.29
N LYS A 180 29.67 -24.14 10.20
CA LYS A 180 30.29 -24.29 8.87
C LYS A 180 31.59 -23.50 8.74
N GLU A 181 31.58 -22.24 9.14
CA GLU A 181 32.72 -21.34 8.96
C GLU A 181 33.82 -21.57 10.00
N LYS A 182 33.48 -22.13 11.17
CA LYS A 182 34.38 -22.42 12.30
C LYS A 182 35.39 -21.28 12.54
N PRO A 183 34.93 -20.04 12.75
CA PRO A 183 35.83 -18.90 12.96
C PRO A 183 36.72 -19.17 14.17
N GLN A 184 37.96 -18.68 14.20
CA GLN A 184 38.80 -18.83 15.40
C GLN A 184 38.30 -17.91 16.52
N GLU A 185 37.96 -16.68 16.17
CA GLU A 185 37.50 -15.63 17.07
C GLU A 185 36.28 -14.92 16.49
N LEU A 186 35.39 -14.48 17.39
CA LEU A 186 34.20 -13.71 17.12
C LEU A 186 34.37 -12.33 17.77
N VAL A 187 34.20 -11.27 17.00
CA VAL A 187 34.25 -9.89 17.51
C VAL A 187 32.83 -9.42 17.75
N VAL A 188 32.48 -9.14 19.00
CA VAL A 188 31.15 -8.69 19.40
C VAL A 188 31.19 -7.24 19.84
N THR A 189 30.29 -6.43 19.27
CA THR A 189 30.12 -5.01 19.59
C THR A 189 28.67 -4.73 19.95
N ALA A 190 28.45 -3.95 21.02
CA ALA A 190 27.14 -3.58 21.53
C ALA A 190 27.22 -2.27 22.33
N GLN A 191 26.11 -1.86 22.96
CA GLN A 191 26.14 -0.79 23.97
C GLN A 191 26.92 -1.24 25.22
N PRO A 192 27.58 -0.31 25.95
CA PRO A 192 28.45 -0.66 27.08
C PRO A 192 27.79 -1.52 28.15
N GLU A 193 26.52 -1.28 28.51
CA GLU A 193 25.83 -2.09 29.53
C GLU A 193 25.58 -3.53 29.05
N VAL A 194 25.23 -3.68 27.77
CA VAL A 194 25.01 -4.99 27.15
C VAL A 194 26.32 -5.75 27.00
N LEU A 195 27.40 -5.06 26.63
CA LEU A 195 28.74 -5.61 26.51
C LEU A 195 29.28 -6.11 27.86
N ALA A 196 29.07 -5.35 28.94
CA ALA A 196 29.46 -5.76 30.29
C ALA A 196 28.69 -7.01 30.75
N SER A 197 27.35 -7.04 30.54
CA SER A 197 26.54 -8.22 30.88
C SER A 197 26.92 -9.46 30.05
N LEU A 198 27.28 -9.28 28.78
CA LEU A 198 27.76 -10.35 27.90
C LEU A 198 29.14 -10.87 28.34
N ALA A 199 30.04 -9.96 28.71
CA ALA A 199 31.39 -10.27 29.18
C ALA A 199 31.37 -11.09 30.48
N GLU A 200 30.51 -10.72 31.43
CA GLU A 200 30.27 -11.51 32.66
C GLU A 200 29.72 -12.90 32.34
N PHE A 201 28.71 -13.00 31.48
CA PHE A 201 28.07 -14.27 31.12
C PHE A 201 29.01 -15.24 30.39
N LEU A 202 29.93 -14.70 29.59
CA LEU A 202 30.89 -15.49 28.81
C LEU A 202 32.23 -15.66 29.50
N GLU A 203 32.44 -15.05 30.67
CA GLU A 203 33.72 -15.04 31.40
C GLU A 203 34.87 -14.53 30.51
N GLU A 204 34.67 -13.40 29.85
CA GLU A 204 35.64 -12.77 28.94
C GLU A 204 35.84 -11.28 29.28
N GLN A 205 36.98 -10.70 28.88
CA GLN A 205 37.27 -9.29 29.12
C GLN A 205 36.96 -8.43 27.89
N VAL A 206 36.33 -7.28 28.12
CA VAL A 206 36.08 -6.29 27.06
C VAL A 206 37.41 -5.63 26.68
N GLN A 207 37.76 -5.71 25.39
CA GLN A 207 38.93 -5.08 24.81
C GLN A 207 38.50 -3.95 23.87
N LYS A 208 38.88 -2.69 24.18
CA LYS A 208 38.66 -1.53 23.30
C LYS A 208 37.23 -1.44 22.72
N ASN A 209 36.21 -1.57 23.58
CA ASN A 209 34.77 -1.52 23.23
C ASN A 209 34.24 -2.71 22.41
N ALA A 210 34.97 -3.83 22.36
CA ALA A 210 34.50 -5.07 21.78
C ALA A 210 34.80 -6.26 22.71
N LEU A 211 34.04 -7.34 22.57
CA LEU A 211 34.33 -8.62 23.20
C LEU A 211 34.90 -9.56 22.14
N ILE A 212 36.08 -10.10 22.38
CA ILE A 212 36.69 -11.12 21.52
C ILE A 212 36.37 -12.47 22.16
N ILE A 213 35.61 -13.31 21.46
CA ILE A 213 35.12 -14.57 21.98
C ILE A 213 35.68 -15.72 21.14
N PRO A 214 36.31 -16.73 21.76
CA PRO A 214 36.73 -17.93 21.04
C PRO A 214 35.51 -18.74 20.57
N ASN A 215 35.63 -19.45 19.45
CA ASN A 215 34.53 -20.25 18.88
C ASN A 215 33.95 -21.30 19.83
N SER A 216 34.75 -21.78 20.78
CA SER A 216 34.30 -22.72 21.82
C SER A 216 33.13 -22.18 22.65
N LYS A 217 32.97 -20.85 22.72
CA LYS A 217 31.89 -20.16 23.43
C LYS A 217 30.77 -19.67 22.50
N ALA A 218 30.83 -19.94 21.19
CA ALA A 218 29.87 -19.47 20.19
C ALA A 218 28.42 -19.92 20.47
N THR A 219 28.22 -21.15 20.92
CA THR A 219 26.88 -21.67 21.27
C THR A 219 26.26 -20.90 22.45
N ARG A 220 27.07 -20.52 23.44
CA ARG A 220 26.62 -19.71 24.59
C ARG A 220 26.24 -18.30 24.13
N LEU A 221 27.01 -17.71 23.22
CA LEU A 221 26.70 -16.42 22.61
C LEU A 221 25.34 -16.46 21.89
N VAL A 222 25.08 -17.47 21.05
CA VAL A 222 23.79 -17.57 20.33
C VAL A 222 22.60 -17.73 21.29
N ASN A 223 22.75 -18.50 22.37
CA ASN A 223 21.69 -18.64 23.37
C ASN A 223 21.40 -17.31 24.08
N PHE A 224 22.45 -16.57 24.49
CA PHE A 224 22.28 -15.24 25.06
C PHE A 224 21.55 -14.27 24.11
N LEU A 225 21.92 -14.29 22.83
CA LEU A 225 21.29 -13.47 21.78
C LEU A 225 19.82 -13.84 21.53
N SER A 226 19.44 -15.09 21.83
CA SER A 226 18.05 -15.58 21.69
C SER A 226 17.17 -15.16 22.87
N GLU A 227 17.74 -15.06 24.07
CA GLU A 227 17.00 -14.77 25.31
C GLU A 227 16.89 -13.27 25.60
N LYS A 228 17.89 -12.46 25.21
CA LYS A 228 17.90 -11.01 25.45
C LYS A 228 17.95 -10.24 24.13
N PRO A 229 16.83 -9.61 23.70
CA PRO A 229 16.81 -8.81 22.49
C PRO A 229 17.51 -7.47 22.72
N ALA A 230 18.83 -7.47 22.58
CA ALA A 230 19.66 -6.26 22.61
C ALA A 230 20.28 -6.00 21.22
N ARG A 231 20.62 -4.74 20.93
CA ARG A 231 21.33 -4.41 19.70
C ARG A 231 22.78 -4.88 19.79
N VAL A 232 23.10 -5.96 19.07
CA VAL A 232 24.42 -6.59 19.10
C VAL A 232 24.90 -6.85 17.68
N THR A 233 26.15 -6.55 17.38
CA THR A 233 26.79 -6.92 16.12
C THR A 233 27.91 -7.90 16.40
N VAL A 234 27.83 -9.09 15.79
CA VAL A 234 28.87 -10.12 15.81
C VAL A 234 29.53 -10.14 14.44
N ALA A 235 30.84 -9.99 14.38
CA ALA A 235 31.60 -10.02 13.14
C ALA A 235 32.73 -11.06 13.23
N PHE A 236 32.92 -11.81 12.16
CA PHE A 236 34.04 -12.73 12.01
C PHE A 236 34.35 -12.91 10.53
N GLN A 237 35.64 -12.94 10.17
CA GLN A 237 36.08 -13.02 8.78
C GLN A 237 35.38 -11.95 7.90
N ASP A 238 34.55 -12.38 6.94
CA ASP A 238 33.74 -11.58 6.03
C ASP A 238 32.22 -11.64 6.34
N VAL A 239 31.85 -12.23 7.48
CA VAL A 239 30.47 -12.36 7.96
C VAL A 239 30.18 -11.33 9.05
N VAL A 240 29.02 -10.69 8.95
CA VAL A 240 28.49 -9.75 9.94
C VAL A 240 27.05 -10.13 10.29
N ILE A 241 26.81 -10.43 11.55
CA ILE A 241 25.51 -10.75 12.12
C ILE A 241 25.07 -9.55 12.97
N LYS A 242 23.88 -9.02 12.71
CA LYS A 242 23.29 -7.91 13.45
C LYS A 242 22.00 -8.35 14.10
N LEU A 243 21.95 -8.25 15.42
CA LEU A 243 20.75 -8.43 16.24
C LEU A 243 20.19 -7.04 16.57
N GLY A 244 18.88 -6.86 16.42
CA GLY A 244 18.18 -5.60 16.69
C GLY A 244 16.67 -5.74 16.54
N GLU A 245 16.01 -4.71 16.00
CA GLU A 245 14.59 -4.79 15.63
C GLU A 245 14.35 -5.81 14.53
N ASN A 246 15.25 -5.84 13.54
CA ASN A 246 15.36 -6.89 12.54
C ASN A 246 16.69 -7.60 12.73
N CYS A 247 16.68 -8.93 12.60
CA CYS A 247 17.90 -9.72 12.67
C CYS A 247 18.46 -9.88 11.25
N GLU A 248 19.70 -9.45 11.02
CA GLU A 248 20.32 -9.42 9.71
C GLU A 248 21.60 -10.25 9.70
N ILE A 249 21.85 -10.97 8.60
CA ILE A 249 23.13 -11.62 8.34
C ILE A 249 23.65 -11.10 7.00
N ILE A 250 24.87 -10.57 7.01
CA ILE A 250 25.56 -10.03 5.86
C ILE A 250 26.81 -10.87 5.64
N ALA A 251 26.91 -11.52 4.50
CA ALA A 251 28.06 -12.34 4.13
C ALA A 251 28.18 -12.41 2.60
N PRO A 252 29.32 -12.86 2.05
CA PRO A 252 29.40 -13.18 0.63
C PRO A 252 28.29 -14.15 0.21
N ALA A 253 27.72 -13.95 -0.98
CA ALA A 253 26.53 -14.68 -1.44
C ALA A 253 26.66 -16.20 -1.34
N LYS A 254 27.82 -16.77 -1.72
CA LYS A 254 28.08 -18.21 -1.66
C LYS A 254 28.01 -18.77 -0.24
N LYS A 255 28.35 -17.96 0.77
CA LYS A 255 28.25 -18.32 2.19
C LYS A 255 26.81 -18.24 2.73
N LEU A 256 25.85 -17.75 1.95
CA LEU A 256 24.44 -17.70 2.33
C LEU A 256 23.55 -18.63 1.50
N GLU A 257 24.06 -19.23 0.42
CA GLU A 257 23.29 -20.10 -0.49
C GLU A 257 22.71 -21.35 0.21
N PHE A 258 23.38 -21.85 1.24
CA PHE A 258 22.91 -23.03 1.99
C PHE A 258 21.84 -22.72 3.06
N LEU A 259 21.44 -21.45 3.20
CA LEU A 259 20.44 -20.98 4.16
C LEU A 259 19.08 -20.70 3.49
N GLY A 260 19.01 -20.84 2.17
CA GLY A 260 17.79 -20.69 1.37
C GLY A 260 16.95 -21.95 1.32
#